data_AF-A0A8J7PW39-F1
#
_entry.id   AF-A0A8J7PW39-F1
#
_cell.length_a   1.000
_cell.length_b   1.000
_cell.length_c   1.000
_cell.angle_alpha   90.00
_cell.angle_beta   90.00
_cell.angle_gamma   90.00
#
_symmetry.space_group_name_H-M   'P 1'
#
loop_
_entity.id
_entity.type
_entity.pdbx_description
1 polymer ?
#
loop_
_entity_poly.entity_id
_entity_poly.type
_entity_poly.pdbx_seq_one_letter_code
_entity_poly.pdbx_strand_id
1 'polypeptide(L)'
;MRTTSRASRLLFAAIGLAFLLAGCAELGTTGNSDNVPAATDAEHWYKNGEFDRAGRAFMDIADNDREYRDHYRLRAAEAFREEGNLNAVAWALDGVKARRLPETEQPRLDLLEAEVALSKKDAQRALTLLTFDDSALPRPLRLRAFELRARAQALTGDALGSARTRLALNPSLQGKDREQNEAQIVATLASLGAETLKQQGTSLLPGDALRAYIDQALRSAGQALPQTIDQPGQPVGTLGAGQAVNGEGYRPARAIALLLPIEGQLKAVAQPVRDGVFAAYFSDTHTPRPELRVYDAGNSAADAVAAYQRAIAEGADRVIGPLRRDAVSAVFAQNPLPAPVLALNLPERGETPPPGSAAFGLNPDTEGAQAAQHLLDRGITHAAIIAADTDWAERAAAAFRAQFEAGHGSILGETRLKSGELNFSANVRSALAGLPAQSIAAPPPTTPAPADTASFANTGVFISMLPQQARLLVPQIKLAGYANLPIFATSHIFGGLTNPGMDRDLDGVEFCDAPWLFDAVVGLPKHGDVANSLESARGAGARLFAMGMDAYALAPYLDWMSQRRDAYLPGATGQLSNDGSGRIQRLLTWARFADGVATPVSGSLTISNPPTP
;
A
#
# COMPACT_ATOMS: atom_id res chain seq x y z
N MET A 1 14.24 -29.41 27.26
CA MET A 1 15.44 -28.54 27.46
C MET A 1 16.09 -28.36 26.10
N ARG A 2 16.29 -27.19 25.51
CA ARG A 2 16.07 -25.80 25.90
C ARG A 2 15.54 -25.04 24.69
N THR A 3 14.40 -24.40 24.88
CA THR A 3 13.94 -23.24 24.14
C THR A 3 14.96 -22.11 24.31
N THR A 4 15.55 -21.61 23.22
CA THR A 4 16.33 -20.35 23.23
C THR A 4 15.83 -19.45 22.10
N SER A 5 14.91 -18.58 22.53
CA SER A 5 14.50 -17.26 22.05
C SER A 5 14.72 -16.85 20.58
N ARG A 6 13.61 -16.68 19.87
CA ARG A 6 13.49 -15.77 18.70
C ARG A 6 13.80 -14.30 19.02
N ALA A 7 13.81 -13.91 20.31
CA ALA A 7 14.08 -12.53 20.75
C ALA A 7 15.52 -12.05 20.49
N SER A 8 16.51 -12.95 20.36
CA SER A 8 17.91 -12.56 20.12
C SER A 8 18.23 -12.22 18.66
N ARG A 9 17.36 -12.57 17.71
CA ARG A 9 17.52 -12.17 16.30
C ARG A 9 16.98 -10.76 16.01
N LEU A 10 16.09 -10.24 16.86
CA LEU A 10 15.55 -8.88 16.74
C LEU A 10 16.53 -7.79 17.20
N LEU A 11 17.48 -8.10 18.10
CA LEU A 11 18.47 -7.13 18.57
C LEU A 11 19.62 -6.88 17.58
N PHE A 12 19.95 -7.85 16.72
CA PHE A 12 21.06 -7.70 15.76
C PHE A 12 20.67 -6.94 14.48
N ALA A 13 19.38 -6.83 14.17
CA ALA A 13 18.90 -6.04 13.03
C ALA A 13 18.95 -4.52 13.27
N ALA A 14 18.98 -4.08 14.54
CA ALA A 14 19.00 -2.67 14.93
C ALA A 14 20.38 -1.98 14.73
N ILE A 15 21.46 -2.74 14.47
CA ILE A 15 22.81 -2.19 14.34
C ILE A 15 23.12 -1.78 12.88
N GLY A 16 22.35 -2.27 11.89
CA GLY A 16 22.64 -2.07 10.47
C GLY A 16 22.54 -0.63 9.97
N LEU A 17 21.57 0.15 10.46
CA LEU A 17 21.31 1.50 9.96
C LEU A 17 22.28 2.56 10.53
N ALA A 18 22.85 2.32 11.72
CA ALA A 18 23.74 3.26 12.38
C ALA A 18 25.10 3.42 11.66
N PHE A 19 25.57 2.37 10.99
CA PHE A 19 26.85 2.39 10.26
C PHE A 19 26.74 2.97 8.84
N LEU A 20 25.53 3.07 8.26
CA LEU A 20 25.32 3.52 6.88
C LEU A 20 25.24 5.05 6.73
N LEU A 21 25.12 5.79 7.84
CA LEU A 21 25.10 7.26 7.86
C LEU A 21 26.47 7.90 8.11
N ALA A 22 27.56 7.15 7.93
CA ALA A 22 28.93 7.66 7.94
C ALA A 22 29.19 8.50 6.67
N GLY A 23 28.58 9.69 6.63
CA GLY A 23 28.94 10.71 5.66
C GLY A 23 30.02 11.60 6.27
N CYS A 24 31.21 11.65 5.65
CA CYS A 24 32.20 12.69 5.90
C CYS A 24 31.57 14.06 5.57
N ALA A 25 30.89 14.65 6.55
CA ALA A 25 30.42 16.02 6.46
C ALA A 25 31.64 16.94 6.58
N GLU A 26 31.78 17.91 5.68
CA GLU A 26 32.58 19.11 5.93
C GLU A 26 31.97 19.82 7.14
N LEU A 27 32.52 19.53 8.32
CA LEU A 27 32.16 20.18 9.56
C LEU A 27 32.89 21.51 9.58
N GLY A 28 32.28 22.54 8.98
CA GLY A 28 32.83 23.89 8.97
C GLY A 28 33.14 24.36 10.39
N THR A 29 34.42 24.61 10.66
CA THR A 29 34.91 25.24 11.89
C THR A 29 34.72 26.76 11.74
N THR A 30 33.64 27.31 12.28
CA THR A 30 33.50 28.77 12.40
C THR A 30 34.05 29.20 13.76
N GLY A 31 35.34 29.54 13.82
CA GLY A 31 35.97 30.08 15.01
C GLY A 31 37.50 30.07 14.90
N ASN A 32 38.16 30.97 15.63
CA ASN A 32 39.60 31.25 15.60
C ASN A 32 40.52 30.07 16.05
N SER A 33 40.01 28.82 16.05
CA SER A 33 40.68 27.58 16.48
C SER A 33 41.68 27.02 15.45
N ASP A 34 41.66 27.52 14.21
CA ASP A 34 42.58 27.10 13.13
C ASP A 34 44.07 27.46 13.37
N ASN A 35 44.40 28.17 14.45
CA ASN A 35 45.75 28.69 14.71
C ASN A 35 46.70 27.73 15.45
N VAL A 36 46.30 26.48 15.72
CA VAL A 36 47.18 25.46 16.32
C VAL A 36 47.63 24.48 15.23
N PRO A 37 48.93 24.43 14.85
CA PRO A 37 49.43 23.50 13.82
C PRO A 37 49.07 22.03 14.07
N ALA A 38 49.07 21.61 15.34
CA ALA A 38 48.67 20.26 15.74
C ALA A 38 47.18 19.96 15.45
N ALA A 39 46.30 20.97 15.47
CA ALA A 39 44.90 20.82 15.10
C ALA A 39 44.74 20.60 13.58
N THR A 40 45.58 21.23 12.76
CA THR A 40 45.63 20.99 11.32
C THR A 40 46.02 19.54 10.99
N ASP A 41 47.03 19.01 11.67
CA ASP A 41 47.47 17.62 11.50
C ASP A 41 46.38 16.62 11.96
N ALA A 42 45.73 16.88 13.10
CA ALA A 42 44.63 16.06 13.59
C ALA A 42 43.42 16.04 12.63
N GLU A 43 43.09 17.20 12.06
CA GLU A 43 42.04 17.32 11.05
C GLU A 43 42.40 16.58 9.75
N HIS A 44 43.68 16.61 9.35
CA HIS A 44 44.17 15.84 8.21
C HIS A 44 44.04 14.33 8.45
N TRP A 45 44.38 13.82 9.64
CA TRP A 45 44.16 12.41 10.00
C TRP A 45 42.67 12.04 9.98
N TYR A 46 41.80 12.91 10.50
CA TYR A 46 40.36 12.70 10.46
C TYR A 46 39.86 12.56 9.01
N LYS A 47 40.28 13.47 8.13
CA LYS A 47 39.89 13.47 6.70
C LYS A 47 40.40 12.24 5.94
N ASN A 48 41.53 11.67 6.35
CA ASN A 48 42.10 10.46 5.75
C ASN A 48 41.53 9.15 6.34
N GLY A 49 40.59 9.23 7.29
CA GLY A 49 40.01 8.06 7.95
C GLY A 49 40.88 7.45 9.05
N GLU A 50 41.96 8.13 9.47
CA GLU A 50 42.79 7.76 10.62
C GLU A 50 42.14 8.23 11.94
N PHE A 51 40.94 7.72 12.23
CA PHE A 51 40.06 8.25 13.28
C PHE A 51 40.59 8.08 14.72
N ASP A 52 41.14 6.92 15.13
CA ASP A 52 41.76 6.74 16.47
C ASP A 52 42.89 7.74 16.68
N ARG A 53 43.73 7.91 15.66
CA ARG A 53 44.87 8.82 15.69
C ARG A 53 44.42 10.28 15.80
N ALA A 54 43.44 10.67 14.99
CA ALA A 54 42.84 12.00 15.07
C ALA A 54 42.20 12.24 16.44
N GLY A 55 41.46 11.27 16.97
CA GLY A 55 40.80 11.36 18.27
C GLY A 55 41.78 11.56 19.42
N ARG A 56 42.88 10.79 19.45
CA ARG A 56 43.95 10.97 20.45
C ARG A 56 44.65 12.32 20.31
N ALA A 57 44.93 12.75 19.09
CA ALA A 57 45.55 14.05 18.83
C ALA A 57 44.68 15.21 19.31
N PHE A 58 43.36 15.15 19.06
CA PHE A 58 42.42 16.13 19.60
C PHE A 58 42.35 16.12 21.12
N MET A 59 42.46 14.96 21.78
CA MET A 59 42.54 14.89 23.24
C MET A 59 43.82 15.52 23.77
N ASP A 60 44.97 15.27 23.13
CA ASP A 60 46.25 15.87 23.52
C ASP A 60 46.21 17.39 23.39
N ILE A 61 45.56 17.93 22.34
CA ILE A 61 45.35 19.38 22.20
C ILE A 61 44.43 19.89 23.32
N ALA A 62 43.32 19.20 23.59
CA ALA A 62 42.37 19.61 24.63
C ALA A 62 42.99 19.66 26.03
N ASP A 63 43.94 18.77 26.33
CA ASP A 63 44.62 18.76 27.63
C ASP A 63 45.65 19.89 27.77
N ASN A 64 46.12 20.45 26.65
CA ASN A 64 47.08 21.55 26.62
C ASN A 64 46.45 22.93 26.34
N ASP A 65 45.25 23.00 25.78
CA ASP A 65 44.52 24.24 25.49
C ASP A 65 43.27 24.36 26.37
N ARG A 66 43.36 25.21 27.41
CA ARG A 66 42.24 25.42 28.35
C ARG A 66 41.09 26.25 27.78
N GLU A 67 41.35 27.07 26.76
CA GLU A 67 40.34 27.97 26.16
C GLU A 67 39.41 27.16 25.25
N TYR A 68 39.99 26.30 24.40
CA TYR A 68 39.25 25.47 23.44
C TYR A 68 39.14 23.99 23.85
N ARG A 69 39.41 23.67 25.12
CA ARG A 69 39.38 22.30 25.67
C ARG A 69 38.11 21.53 25.30
N ASP A 70 36.95 22.14 25.51
CA ASP A 70 35.65 21.49 25.32
C ASP A 70 35.37 21.26 23.82
N HIS A 71 35.81 22.19 22.96
CA HIS A 71 35.74 22.04 21.50
C HIS A 71 36.59 20.86 21.02
N TYR A 72 37.85 20.77 21.44
CA TYR A 72 38.73 19.68 21.02
C TYR A 72 38.33 18.33 21.60
N ARG A 73 37.77 18.29 22.81
CA ARG A 73 37.12 17.07 23.36
C ARG A 73 35.92 16.63 22.53
N LEU A 74 35.09 17.57 22.08
CA LEU A 74 34.00 17.27 21.17
C LEU A 74 34.51 16.73 19.83
N ARG A 75 35.55 17.33 19.24
CA ARG A 75 36.19 16.82 18.00
C ARG A 75 36.79 15.43 18.19
N ALA A 76 37.42 15.15 19.33
CA ALA A 76 37.92 13.83 19.65
C ALA A 76 36.79 12.79 19.73
N ALA A 77 35.68 13.15 20.39
CA ALA A 77 34.50 12.31 20.49
C ALA A 77 33.89 12.00 19.10
N GLU A 78 33.88 12.95 18.17
CA GLU A 78 33.43 12.70 16.79
C GLU A 78 34.34 11.73 16.05
N ALA A 79 35.66 11.87 16.20
CA ALA A 79 36.63 10.93 15.63
C ALA A 79 36.41 9.50 16.16
N PHE A 80 36.31 9.33 17.48
CA PHE A 80 36.04 8.01 18.07
C PHE A 80 34.67 7.43 17.68
N ARG A 81 33.68 8.28 17.37
CA ARG A 81 32.38 7.83 16.87
C ARG A 81 32.46 7.26 15.46
N GLU A 82 33.30 7.80 14.60
CA GLU A 82 33.55 7.23 13.26
C GLU A 82 34.16 5.82 13.33
N GLU A 83 34.88 5.50 14.42
CA GLU A 83 35.36 4.13 14.69
C GLU A 83 34.31 3.20 15.31
N GLY A 84 33.16 3.73 15.70
CA GLY A 84 32.14 3.00 16.46
C GLY A 84 32.53 2.74 17.93
N ASN A 85 33.56 3.40 18.46
CA ASN A 85 34.02 3.21 19.84
C ASN A 85 33.27 4.14 20.81
N LEU A 86 32.03 3.78 21.14
CA LEU A 86 31.17 4.60 22.02
C LEU A 86 31.71 4.75 23.46
N ASN A 87 32.59 3.86 23.92
CA ASN A 87 33.26 4.02 25.21
C ASN A 87 34.30 5.16 25.16
N ALA A 88 35.07 5.26 24.07
CA ALA A 88 35.99 6.36 23.86
C ALA A 88 35.26 7.69 23.62
N VAL A 89 34.10 7.67 22.93
CA VAL A 89 33.20 8.83 22.86
C VAL A 89 32.79 9.30 24.25
N ALA A 90 32.29 8.39 25.09
CA ALA A 90 31.87 8.72 26.45
C ALA A 90 33.01 9.27 27.31
N TRP A 91 34.24 8.77 27.13
CA TRP A 91 35.43 9.26 27.80
C TRP A 91 35.84 10.66 27.31
N ALA A 92 35.86 10.89 26.00
CA ALA A 92 36.20 12.19 25.43
C ALA A 92 35.22 13.30 25.85
N LEU A 93 33.93 12.96 25.97
CA LEU A 93 32.90 13.88 26.42
C LEU A 93 32.88 14.14 27.94
N ASP A 94 33.64 13.39 28.73
CA ASP A 94 33.63 13.56 30.19
C ASP A 94 34.06 14.99 30.58
N GLY A 95 33.19 15.69 31.30
CA GLY A 95 33.41 17.05 31.77
C GLY A 95 33.24 18.16 30.71
N VAL A 96 32.85 17.86 29.47
CA VAL A 96 32.49 18.87 28.45
C VAL A 96 31.24 19.63 28.90
N LYS A 97 31.24 20.96 28.79
CA LYS A 97 30.11 21.80 29.20
C LYS A 97 29.52 22.53 28.00
N ALA A 98 28.25 22.25 27.67
CA ALA A 98 27.53 22.90 26.56
C ALA A 98 27.64 24.43 26.55
N ARG A 99 27.66 25.08 27.72
CA ARG A 99 27.77 26.55 27.87
C ARG A 99 29.13 27.12 27.42
N ARG A 100 30.14 26.28 27.25
CA ARG A 100 31.49 26.64 26.77
C ARG A 100 31.67 26.36 25.28
N LEU A 101 30.68 25.74 24.64
CA LEU A 101 30.68 25.48 23.22
C LEU A 101 29.87 26.58 22.49
N PRO A 102 30.26 26.93 21.25
CA PRO A 102 29.41 27.71 20.35
C PRO A 102 28.02 27.07 20.17
N GLU A 103 26.99 27.87 19.91
CA GLU A 103 25.61 27.37 19.67
C GLU A 103 25.54 26.38 18.50
N THR A 104 26.42 26.54 17.50
CA THR A 104 26.55 25.63 16.35
C THR A 104 27.09 24.24 16.71
N GLU A 105 27.73 24.09 17.87
CA GLU A 105 28.32 22.84 18.34
C GLU A 105 27.45 22.10 19.36
N GLN A 106 26.48 22.77 19.97
CA GLN A 106 25.60 22.15 20.97
C GLN A 106 24.82 20.94 20.41
N PRO A 107 24.22 20.99 19.21
CA PRO A 107 23.55 19.81 18.66
C PRO A 107 24.50 18.65 18.38
N ARG A 108 25.79 18.93 18.09
CA ARG A 108 26.80 17.89 17.86
C ARG A 108 27.13 17.16 19.15
N LEU A 109 27.26 17.91 20.25
CA LEU A 109 27.40 17.35 21.59
C LEU A 109 26.17 16.50 21.96
N ASP A 110 24.96 17.05 21.82
CA ASP A 110 23.71 16.37 22.18
C ASP A 110 23.53 15.06 21.42
N LEU A 111 23.87 15.03 20.12
CA LEU A 111 23.83 13.82 19.29
C LEU A 111 24.78 12.73 19.80
N LEU A 112 26.00 13.08 20.18
CA LEU A 112 26.97 12.12 20.72
C LEU A 112 26.57 11.64 22.12
N GLU A 113 26.12 12.55 22.99
CA GLU A 113 25.60 12.18 24.31
C GLU A 113 24.38 11.26 24.21
N ALA A 114 23.48 11.52 23.25
CA ALA A 114 22.30 10.69 23.01
C ALA A 114 22.70 9.28 22.55
N GLU A 115 23.70 9.17 21.67
CA GLU A 115 24.20 7.86 21.20
C GLU A 115 24.86 7.07 22.34
N VAL A 116 25.67 7.73 23.18
CA VAL A 116 26.24 7.15 24.40
C VAL A 116 25.12 6.70 25.36
N ALA A 117 24.10 7.53 25.59
CA ALA A 117 22.96 7.19 26.44
C ALA A 117 22.21 5.95 25.91
N LEU A 118 21.97 5.87 24.60
CA LEU A 118 21.35 4.71 23.95
C LEU A 118 22.20 3.44 24.08
N SER A 119 23.53 3.54 24.00
CA SER A 119 24.45 2.40 24.23
C SER A 119 24.35 1.86 25.67
N LYS A 120 24.06 2.74 26.63
CA LYS A 120 23.87 2.42 28.05
C LYS A 120 22.42 2.06 28.40
N LYS A 121 21.55 1.91 27.39
CA LYS A 121 20.11 1.64 27.52
C LYS A 121 19.32 2.74 28.23
N ASP A 122 19.83 3.97 28.26
CA ASP A 122 19.15 5.15 28.79
C ASP A 122 18.46 5.93 27.66
N ALA A 123 17.35 5.38 27.17
CA ALA A 123 16.60 5.97 26.06
C ALA A 123 15.89 7.28 26.46
N GLN A 124 15.51 7.43 27.73
CA GLN A 124 14.84 8.64 28.21
C GLN A 124 15.78 9.85 28.22
N ARG A 125 17.04 9.65 28.65
CA ARG A 125 18.07 10.68 28.56
C ARG A 125 18.35 11.05 27.10
N ALA A 126 18.44 10.04 26.22
CA ALA A 126 18.63 10.28 24.79
C ALA A 126 17.50 11.13 24.18
N LEU A 127 16.23 10.85 24.50
CA LEU A 127 15.12 11.68 24.03
C LEU A 127 15.20 13.12 24.52
N THR A 128 15.60 13.31 25.78
CA THR A 128 15.74 14.65 26.37
C THR A 128 16.81 15.46 25.63
N LEU A 129 17.92 14.82 25.25
CA LEU A 129 19.01 15.44 24.48
C LEU A 129 18.61 15.78 23.05
N LEU A 130 17.69 15.03 22.44
CA LEU A 130 17.28 15.20 21.04
C LEU A 130 16.13 16.21 20.85
N THR A 131 15.98 17.14 21.79
CA THR A 131 14.96 18.21 21.81
C THR A 131 15.49 19.53 21.25
N PHE A 132 16.04 19.50 20.05
CA PHE A 132 16.51 20.69 19.32
C PHE A 132 15.82 20.80 17.96
N ASP A 133 15.93 21.97 17.33
CA ASP A 133 15.41 22.19 15.97
C ASP A 133 16.29 21.53 14.91
N ASP A 134 15.73 20.56 14.20
CA ASP A 134 16.41 19.83 13.12
C ASP A 134 16.60 20.67 11.84
N SER A 135 15.82 21.75 11.68
CA SER A 135 15.74 22.50 10.42
C SER A 135 17.05 23.21 10.06
N ALA A 136 17.79 23.65 11.07
CA ALA A 136 19.07 24.33 10.94
C ALA A 136 20.27 23.37 10.81
N LEU A 137 20.08 22.06 11.07
CA LEU A 137 21.18 21.10 11.01
C LEU A 137 21.62 20.79 9.57
N PRO A 138 22.94 20.68 9.33
CA PRO A 138 23.46 20.04 8.12
C PRO A 138 22.84 18.67 7.90
N ARG A 139 22.62 18.31 6.63
CA ARG A 139 21.93 17.07 6.25
C ARG A 139 22.44 15.81 6.99
N PRO A 140 23.76 15.55 7.12
CA PRO A 140 24.25 14.36 7.82
C PRO A 140 23.87 14.32 9.31
N LEU A 141 23.96 15.46 10.01
CA LEU A 141 23.57 15.56 11.42
C LEU A 141 22.05 15.41 11.59
N ARG A 142 21.27 15.97 10.66
CA ARG A 142 19.82 15.82 10.63
C ARG A 142 19.42 14.35 10.52
N LEU A 143 20.00 13.61 9.56
CA LEU A 143 19.73 12.18 9.37
C LEU A 143 19.99 11.38 10.66
N ARG A 144 21.12 11.67 11.32
CA ARG A 144 21.50 11.04 12.60
C ARG A 144 20.53 11.41 13.73
N ALA A 145 20.08 12.66 13.81
CA ALA A 145 19.09 13.10 14.80
C ALA A 145 17.77 12.31 14.67
N PHE A 146 17.24 12.18 13.45
CA PHE A 146 16.03 11.39 13.18
C PHE A 146 16.22 9.92 13.55
N GLU A 147 17.36 9.31 13.20
CA GLU A 147 17.65 7.90 13.53
C GLU A 147 17.68 7.68 15.06
N LEU A 148 18.46 8.48 15.78
CA LEU A 148 18.62 8.35 17.22
C LEU A 148 17.29 8.63 17.95
N ARG A 149 16.53 9.63 17.50
CA ARG A 149 15.22 9.99 18.09
C ARG A 149 14.23 8.85 17.89
N ALA A 150 14.14 8.31 16.68
CA ALA A 150 13.27 7.17 16.39
C ALA A 150 13.63 5.94 17.21
N ARG A 151 14.93 5.64 17.34
CA ARG A 151 15.41 4.51 18.17
C ARG A 151 15.09 4.73 19.65
N ALA A 152 15.30 5.94 20.17
CA ALA A 152 14.99 6.27 21.55
C ALA A 152 13.48 6.16 21.83
N GLN A 153 12.62 6.69 20.94
CA GLN A 153 11.16 6.56 21.02
C GLN A 153 10.70 5.09 21.06
N ALA A 154 11.27 4.25 20.19
CA ALA A 154 10.94 2.82 20.19
C ALA A 154 11.31 2.14 21.52
N LEU A 155 12.48 2.48 22.09
CA LEU A 155 12.96 1.91 23.35
C LEU A 155 12.18 2.40 24.58
N THR A 156 11.56 3.58 24.51
CA THR A 156 10.67 4.10 25.57
C THR A 156 9.22 3.66 25.40
N GLY A 157 8.90 2.83 24.40
CA GLY A 157 7.55 2.33 24.13
C GLY A 157 6.68 3.25 23.26
N ASP A 158 7.22 4.35 22.74
CA ASP A 158 6.55 5.24 21.78
C ASP A 158 6.76 4.74 20.34
N ALA A 159 6.13 3.61 20.01
CA ALA A 159 6.25 2.99 18.69
C ALA A 159 5.67 3.86 17.56
N LEU A 160 4.58 4.59 17.82
CA LEU A 160 3.97 5.49 16.82
C LEU A 160 4.84 6.72 16.57
N GLY A 161 5.38 7.34 17.61
CA GLY A 161 6.32 8.44 17.46
C GLY A 161 7.58 7.99 16.72
N SER A 162 8.12 6.81 17.06
CA SER A 162 9.24 6.21 16.31
C SER A 162 8.92 6.04 14.83
N ALA A 163 7.76 5.47 14.51
CA ALA A 163 7.31 5.27 13.14
C ALA A 163 7.15 6.58 12.37
N ARG A 164 6.57 7.63 13.00
CA ARG A 164 6.43 8.97 12.40
C ARG A 164 7.79 9.63 12.15
N THR A 165 8.71 9.56 13.11
CA THR A 165 10.07 10.09 12.97
C THR A 165 10.83 9.40 11.83
N ARG A 166 10.71 8.07 11.71
CA ARG A 166 11.29 7.32 10.59
C ARG A 166 10.61 7.63 9.26
N LEU A 167 9.30 7.84 9.25
CA LEU A 167 8.59 8.23 8.04
C LEU A 167 9.06 9.60 7.53
N ALA A 168 9.32 10.55 8.44
CA ALA A 168 9.91 11.85 8.11
C ALA A 168 11.36 11.73 7.60
N LEU A 169 12.06 10.64 7.92
CA LEU A 169 13.41 10.35 7.42
C LEU A 169 13.41 9.84 5.96
N ASN A 170 12.35 9.15 5.53
CA ASN A 170 12.26 8.50 4.21
C ASN A 170 12.62 9.40 3.01
N PRO A 171 12.17 10.67 2.91
CA PRO A 171 12.53 11.54 1.80
C PRO A 171 14.03 11.79 1.64
N SER A 172 14.81 11.59 2.71
CA SER A 172 16.25 11.82 2.72
C SER A 172 17.08 10.56 2.48
N LEU A 173 16.43 9.38 2.42
CA LEU A 173 17.04 8.06 2.22
C LEU A 173 16.77 7.53 0.81
N GLN A 174 17.67 6.69 0.31
CA GLN A 174 17.55 6.04 -0.99
C GLN A 174 18.00 4.57 -0.91
N GLY A 175 17.62 3.78 -1.92
CA GLY A 175 18.05 2.37 -2.04
C GLY A 175 17.85 1.55 -0.77
N LYS A 176 18.90 0.83 -0.38
CA LYS A 176 18.90 -0.07 0.79
C LYS A 176 18.67 0.63 2.12
N ASP A 177 19.08 1.89 2.27
CA ASP A 177 18.92 2.63 3.53
C ASP A 177 17.44 2.92 3.78
N ARG A 178 16.72 3.32 2.73
CA ARG A 178 15.27 3.53 2.80
C ARG A 178 14.53 2.22 3.05
N GLU A 179 14.92 1.15 2.39
CA GLU A 179 14.37 -0.21 2.62
C GLU A 179 14.46 -0.63 4.08
N GLN A 180 15.65 -0.48 4.67
CA GLN A 180 15.87 -0.84 6.07
C GLN A 180 15.06 0.05 7.00
N ASN A 181 14.97 1.35 6.72
CA ASN A 181 14.16 2.27 7.54
C ASN A 181 12.67 1.93 7.49
N GLU A 182 12.12 1.64 6.31
CA GLU A 182 10.72 1.23 6.13
C GLU A 182 10.43 -0.11 6.80
N ALA A 183 11.33 -1.09 6.69
CA ALA A 183 11.22 -2.35 7.41
C ALA A 183 11.20 -2.12 8.94
N GLN A 184 12.00 -1.18 9.43
CA GLN A 184 12.02 -0.82 10.85
C GLN A 184 10.73 -0.11 11.29
N ILE A 185 10.09 0.70 10.42
CA ILE A 185 8.75 1.27 10.69
C ILE A 185 7.76 0.13 10.94
N VAL A 186 7.67 -0.81 10.00
CA VAL A 186 6.72 -1.94 10.08
C VAL A 186 7.00 -2.80 11.31
N ALA A 187 8.25 -3.14 11.58
CA ALA A 187 8.63 -3.96 12.74
C ALA A 187 8.30 -3.27 14.07
N THR A 188 8.49 -1.95 14.16
CA THR A 188 8.19 -1.16 15.36
C THR A 188 6.67 -1.08 15.58
N LEU A 189 5.90 -0.84 14.52
CA LEU A 189 4.43 -0.84 14.57
C LEU A 189 3.88 -2.21 14.97
N ALA A 190 4.41 -3.29 14.39
CA ALA A 190 3.99 -4.66 14.69
C ALA A 190 4.12 -5.04 16.17
N SER A 191 5.02 -4.38 16.93
CA SER A 191 5.14 -4.64 18.38
C SER A 191 3.95 -4.13 19.23
N LEU A 192 3.09 -3.25 18.70
CA LEU A 192 1.92 -2.73 19.41
C LEU A 192 0.76 -3.74 19.50
N GLY A 193 0.80 -4.80 18.69
CA GLY A 193 -0.28 -5.77 18.55
C GLY A 193 -1.42 -5.28 17.66
N ALA A 194 -2.20 -6.25 17.15
CA ALA A 194 -3.19 -6.00 16.11
C ALA A 194 -4.35 -5.08 16.54
N GLU A 195 -4.89 -5.25 17.75
CA GLU A 195 -6.00 -4.43 18.25
C GLU A 195 -5.62 -2.95 18.38
N THR A 196 -4.46 -2.67 18.97
CA THR A 196 -3.91 -1.30 19.07
C THR A 196 -3.70 -0.71 17.68
N LEU A 197 -3.13 -1.47 16.74
CA LEU A 197 -2.90 -1.02 15.37
C LEU A 197 -4.20 -0.71 14.63
N LYS A 198 -5.25 -1.52 14.82
CA LYS A 198 -6.58 -1.23 14.26
C LYS A 198 -7.13 0.08 14.81
N GLN A 199 -7.16 0.26 16.13
CA GLN A 199 -7.66 1.47 16.77
C GLN A 199 -6.91 2.73 16.32
N GLN A 200 -5.58 2.64 16.24
CA GLN A 200 -4.75 3.74 15.78
C GLN A 200 -4.98 4.00 14.29
N GLY A 201 -4.95 2.96 13.45
CA GLY A 201 -5.13 3.08 12.01
C GLY A 201 -6.50 3.63 11.58
N THR A 202 -7.57 3.31 12.32
CA THR A 202 -8.91 3.88 12.06
C THR A 202 -9.06 5.31 12.53
N SER A 203 -8.27 5.75 13.52
CA SER A 203 -8.25 7.14 13.97
C SER A 203 -7.50 8.08 13.01
N LEU A 204 -6.65 7.52 12.15
CA LEU A 204 -5.92 8.29 11.14
C LEU A 204 -6.82 8.68 9.97
N LEU A 205 -6.58 9.88 9.45
CA LEU A 205 -7.16 10.33 8.19
C LEU A 205 -6.81 9.33 7.06
N PRO A 206 -7.70 9.09 6.08
CA PRO A 206 -7.43 8.16 4.97
C PRO A 206 -6.13 8.43 4.20
N GLY A 207 -5.70 9.70 4.13
CA GLY A 207 -4.46 10.11 3.46
C GLY A 207 -3.20 10.13 4.34
N ASP A 208 -3.26 9.75 5.62
CA ASP A 208 -2.07 9.70 6.47
C ASP A 208 -1.15 8.56 5.99
N ALA A 209 0.08 8.90 5.61
CA ALA A 209 1.06 7.96 5.09
C ALA A 209 1.42 6.84 6.10
N LEU A 210 1.22 7.05 7.41
CA LEU A 210 1.41 6.02 8.42
C LEU A 210 0.40 4.87 8.29
N ARG A 211 -0.80 5.13 7.74
CA ARG A 211 -1.86 4.13 7.57
C ARG A 211 -1.40 2.95 6.70
N ALA A 212 -0.60 3.21 5.67
CA ALA A 212 -0.04 2.17 4.81
C ALA A 212 0.90 1.22 5.57
N TYR A 213 1.74 1.76 6.46
CA TYR A 213 2.65 0.95 7.27
C TYR A 213 1.92 0.19 8.39
N ILE A 214 0.86 0.78 8.96
CA ILE A 214 -0.03 0.08 9.91
C ILE A 214 -0.71 -1.10 9.21
N ASP A 215 -1.26 -0.89 8.01
CA ASP A 215 -1.89 -1.94 7.22
C ASP A 215 -0.88 -3.06 6.89
N GLN A 216 0.36 -2.71 6.51
CA GLN A 216 1.42 -3.69 6.29
C GLN A 216 1.76 -4.50 7.56
N ALA A 217 1.83 -3.84 8.72
CA ALA A 217 2.05 -4.51 10.00
C ALA A 217 0.90 -5.48 10.35
N LEU A 218 -0.36 -5.07 10.12
CA LEU A 218 -1.54 -5.91 10.34
C LEU A 218 -1.60 -7.12 9.39
N ARG A 219 -1.24 -6.93 8.11
CA ARG A 219 -1.20 -8.01 7.12
C ARG A 219 -0.26 -9.14 7.53
N SER A 220 0.87 -8.81 8.16
CA SER A 220 1.81 -9.83 8.68
C SER A 220 1.18 -10.74 9.75
N ALA A 221 0.09 -10.29 10.37
CA ALA A 221 -0.71 -11.04 11.34
C ALA A 221 -2.04 -11.58 10.74
N GLY A 222 -2.23 -11.53 9.43
CA GLY A 222 -3.46 -11.97 8.75
C GLY A 222 -4.66 -11.04 8.99
N GLN A 223 -4.42 -9.78 9.35
CA GLN A 223 -5.47 -8.79 9.56
C GLN A 223 -5.36 -7.62 8.57
N ALA A 224 -6.40 -6.80 8.49
CA ALA A 224 -6.45 -5.61 7.65
C ALA A 224 -7.12 -4.45 8.39
N LEU A 225 -6.92 -3.22 7.91
CA LEU A 225 -7.74 -2.08 8.30
C LEU A 225 -9.06 -2.06 7.49
N PRO A 226 -10.17 -1.56 8.08
CA PRO A 226 -11.33 -1.23 7.28
C PRO A 226 -10.98 -0.15 6.25
N GLN A 227 -11.64 -0.20 5.10
CA GLN A 227 -11.39 0.71 4.00
C GLN A 227 -12.46 1.79 3.94
N THR A 228 -12.05 3.00 3.59
CA THR A 228 -12.99 4.05 3.22
C THR A 228 -13.51 3.73 1.82
N ILE A 229 -14.79 3.38 1.73
CA ILE A 229 -15.46 3.15 0.45
C ILE A 229 -16.11 4.48 0.07
N ASP A 230 -15.41 5.23 -0.79
CA ASP A 230 -15.94 6.49 -1.30
C ASP A 230 -17.11 6.21 -2.25
N GLN A 231 -18.22 6.92 -2.05
CA GLN A 231 -19.37 6.95 -2.97
C GLN A 231 -19.43 8.32 -3.65
N PRO A 232 -18.55 8.55 -4.64
CA PRO A 232 -18.46 9.83 -5.31
C PRO A 232 -19.77 10.11 -6.07
N GLY A 233 -20.26 11.35 -5.98
CA GLY A 233 -21.57 11.73 -6.49
C GLY A 233 -21.54 12.45 -7.84
N GLN A 234 -20.37 12.95 -8.26
CA GLN A 234 -20.25 13.76 -9.47
C GLN A 234 -19.48 13.02 -10.57
N PRO A 235 -20.15 12.52 -11.63
CA PRO A 235 -19.46 11.94 -12.77
C PRO A 235 -18.69 13.00 -13.55
N VAL A 236 -17.48 12.65 -13.99
CA VAL A 236 -16.66 13.44 -14.91
C VAL A 236 -16.14 12.59 -16.05
N GLY A 237 -15.76 13.24 -17.15
CA GLY A 237 -15.00 12.61 -18.21
C GLY A 237 -15.63 11.33 -18.75
N THR A 238 -16.73 11.43 -19.50
CA THR A 238 -17.24 10.28 -20.25
C THR A 238 -16.54 10.22 -21.60
N LEU A 239 -15.74 9.19 -21.85
CA LEU A 239 -15.41 8.76 -23.23
C LEU A 239 -16.68 8.17 -23.86
N GLY A 240 -17.69 9.02 -24.07
CA GLY A 240 -18.90 8.65 -24.79
C GLY A 240 -18.66 8.86 -26.27
N ALA A 241 -19.05 7.89 -27.10
CA ALA A 241 -19.12 8.07 -28.54
C ALA A 241 -20.01 9.29 -28.87
N GLY A 242 -19.40 10.41 -29.25
CA GLY A 242 -20.09 11.57 -29.81
C GLY A 242 -20.35 12.76 -28.87
N GLN A 243 -19.86 12.79 -27.63
CA GLN A 243 -19.87 14.01 -26.82
C GLN A 243 -18.46 14.57 -26.66
N ALA A 244 -18.28 15.86 -26.99
CA ALA A 244 -17.02 16.56 -26.80
C ALA A 244 -16.69 16.57 -25.30
N VAL A 245 -15.64 15.83 -24.91
CA VAL A 245 -15.21 15.68 -23.52
C VAL A 245 -14.37 16.89 -23.10
N ASN A 246 -14.95 18.09 -23.21
CA ASN A 246 -14.41 19.28 -22.56
C ASN A 246 -14.90 19.32 -21.10
N GLY A 247 -14.71 18.21 -20.38
CA GLY A 247 -15.06 18.11 -18.96
C GLY A 247 -14.11 18.96 -18.11
N GLU A 248 -14.61 19.51 -17.00
CA GLU A 248 -13.75 20.16 -16.02
C GLU A 248 -12.59 19.24 -15.63
N GLY A 249 -11.37 19.79 -15.58
CA GLY A 249 -10.20 19.04 -15.14
C GLY A 249 -9.47 18.24 -16.20
N TYR A 250 -10.00 18.15 -17.43
CA TYR A 250 -9.29 17.52 -18.54
C TYR A 250 -8.01 18.30 -18.89
N ARG A 251 -6.85 17.64 -18.79
CA ARG A 251 -5.56 18.18 -19.23
C ARG A 251 -5.01 17.31 -20.37
N PRO A 252 -5.03 17.79 -21.63
CA PRO A 252 -4.54 17.02 -22.76
C PRO A 252 -3.06 16.67 -22.57
N ALA A 253 -2.71 15.43 -22.89
CA ALA A 253 -1.32 15.01 -23.01
C ALA A 253 -0.83 15.24 -24.45
N ARG A 254 0.44 15.60 -24.62
CA ARG A 254 1.06 15.62 -25.95
C ARG A 254 1.67 14.26 -26.29
N ALA A 255 2.30 13.61 -25.31
CA ALA A 255 3.01 12.35 -25.50
C ALA A 255 2.88 11.44 -24.27
N ILE A 256 2.18 10.33 -24.45
CA ILE A 256 1.96 9.30 -23.43
C ILE A 256 2.96 8.15 -23.63
N ALA A 257 3.70 7.83 -22.58
CA ALA A 257 4.51 6.62 -22.52
C ALA A 257 3.77 5.50 -21.80
N LEU A 258 3.62 4.34 -22.44
CA LEU A 258 3.06 3.13 -21.86
C LEU A 258 4.19 2.17 -21.48
N LEU A 259 4.45 2.04 -20.18
CA LEU A 259 5.49 1.18 -19.60
C LEU A 259 4.88 -0.14 -19.16
N LEU A 260 5.16 -1.20 -19.90
CA LEU A 260 4.65 -2.55 -19.61
C LEU A 260 5.74 -3.60 -19.82
N PRO A 261 5.74 -4.71 -19.06
CA PRO A 261 6.61 -5.84 -19.36
C PRO A 261 6.08 -6.55 -20.61
N ILE A 262 6.56 -6.15 -21.78
CA ILE A 262 6.08 -6.69 -23.07
C ILE A 262 6.80 -7.99 -23.46
N GLU A 263 7.89 -8.30 -22.76
CA GLU A 263 8.62 -9.56 -22.84
C GLU A 263 8.61 -10.29 -21.49
N GLY A 264 9.13 -11.52 -21.47
CA GLY A 264 9.28 -12.31 -20.24
C GLY A 264 7.96 -12.87 -19.68
N GLN A 265 7.98 -13.16 -18.38
CA GLN A 265 6.92 -13.94 -17.70
C GLN A 265 5.60 -13.17 -17.57
N LEU A 266 5.64 -11.84 -17.52
CA LEU A 266 4.45 -11.00 -17.33
C LEU A 266 3.82 -10.52 -18.63
N LYS A 267 4.38 -10.90 -19.79
CA LYS A 267 3.81 -10.56 -21.11
C LYS A 267 2.33 -10.92 -21.22
N ALA A 268 1.94 -12.11 -20.74
CA ALA A 268 0.54 -12.58 -20.80
C ALA A 268 -0.42 -11.71 -19.96
N VAL A 269 0.08 -11.06 -18.90
CA VAL A 269 -0.69 -10.15 -18.05
C VAL A 269 -0.68 -8.73 -18.64
N ALA A 270 0.45 -8.30 -19.21
CA ALA A 270 0.61 -6.99 -19.81
C ALA A 270 -0.14 -6.82 -21.14
N GLN A 271 -0.27 -7.88 -21.94
CA GLN A 271 -0.91 -7.82 -23.24
C GLN A 271 -2.36 -7.33 -23.18
N PRO A 272 -3.26 -7.90 -22.33
CA PRO A 272 -4.61 -7.35 -22.15
C PRO A 272 -4.63 -5.87 -21.79
N VAL A 273 -3.76 -5.43 -20.87
CA VAL A 273 -3.68 -4.03 -20.47
C VAL A 273 -3.29 -3.14 -21.66
N ARG A 274 -2.26 -3.54 -22.41
CA ARG A 274 -1.82 -2.83 -23.61
C ARG A 274 -2.94 -2.73 -24.65
N ASP A 275 -3.59 -3.86 -24.95
CA ASP A 275 -4.62 -3.92 -25.97
C ASP A 275 -5.85 -3.09 -25.55
N GLY A 276 -6.19 -3.05 -24.25
CA GLY A 276 -7.21 -2.17 -23.69
C GLY A 276 -6.87 -0.68 -23.82
N VAL A 277 -5.62 -0.29 -23.54
CA VAL A 277 -5.15 1.09 -23.77
C VAL A 277 -5.32 1.48 -25.24
N PHE A 278 -4.91 0.61 -26.17
CA PHE A 278 -5.07 0.87 -27.60
C PHE A 278 -6.54 0.91 -28.04
N ALA A 279 -7.40 0.06 -27.48
CA ALA A 279 -8.83 0.09 -27.79
C ALA A 279 -9.46 1.43 -27.40
N ALA A 280 -9.12 1.97 -26.23
CA ALA A 280 -9.56 3.30 -25.82
C ALA A 280 -8.93 4.41 -26.68
N TYR A 281 -7.63 4.35 -26.96
CA TYR A 281 -6.92 5.31 -27.81
C TYR A 281 -7.48 5.40 -29.24
N PHE A 282 -7.81 4.26 -29.86
CA PHE A 282 -8.37 4.26 -31.21
C PHE A 282 -9.84 4.67 -31.25
N SER A 283 -10.54 4.56 -30.13
CA SER A 283 -11.92 5.06 -29.96
C SER A 283 -11.97 6.55 -29.59
N ASP A 284 -10.83 7.13 -29.20
CA ASP A 284 -10.72 8.54 -28.86
C ASP A 284 -10.90 9.43 -30.10
N THR A 285 -11.84 10.37 -30.00
CA THR A 285 -12.20 11.30 -31.07
C THR A 285 -11.54 12.68 -30.93
N HIS A 286 -10.79 12.94 -29.85
CA HIS A 286 -10.08 14.20 -29.66
C HIS A 286 -9.03 14.42 -30.75
N THR A 287 -8.93 15.66 -31.22
CA THR A 287 -7.96 16.05 -32.26
C THR A 287 -7.18 17.28 -31.80
N PRO A 288 -5.82 17.24 -31.78
CA PRO A 288 -4.98 16.08 -32.06
C PRO A 288 -5.02 15.04 -30.93
N ARG A 289 -4.86 13.75 -31.28
CA ARG A 289 -4.62 12.70 -30.28
C ARG A 289 -3.19 12.79 -29.74
N PRO A 290 -2.94 12.41 -28.47
CA PRO A 290 -1.59 12.30 -27.93
C PRO A 290 -0.76 11.27 -28.72
N GLU A 291 0.53 11.51 -28.85
CA GLU A 291 1.45 10.47 -29.32
C GLU A 291 1.56 9.38 -28.26
N LEU A 292 1.24 8.12 -28.59
CA LEU A 292 1.34 6.99 -27.67
C LEU A 292 2.54 6.10 -28.05
N ARG A 293 3.52 5.97 -27.14
CA ARG A 293 4.70 5.12 -27.33
C ARG A 293 4.77 4.04 -26.25
N VAL A 294 5.08 2.81 -26.65
CA VAL A 294 5.24 1.67 -25.73
C VAL A 294 6.71 1.47 -25.41
N TYR A 295 7.02 1.32 -24.12
CA TYR A 295 8.36 1.04 -23.61
C TYR A 295 8.33 -0.28 -22.84
N ASP A 296 9.30 -1.16 -23.11
CA ASP A 296 9.44 -2.38 -22.31
C ASP A 296 9.98 -2.02 -20.93
N ALA A 297 9.19 -2.32 -19.91
CA ALA A 297 9.56 -2.14 -18.50
C ALA A 297 10.37 -3.33 -17.95
N GLY A 298 10.67 -4.34 -18.77
CA GLY A 298 11.54 -5.46 -18.45
C GLY A 298 11.03 -6.34 -17.30
N ASN A 299 11.95 -7.04 -16.64
CA ASN A 299 11.63 -8.01 -15.58
C ASN A 299 12.13 -7.58 -14.20
N SER A 300 12.80 -6.43 -14.09
CA SER A 300 13.32 -5.90 -12.83
C SER A 300 12.89 -4.45 -12.57
N ALA A 301 12.98 -4.01 -11.31
CA ALA A 301 12.72 -2.62 -10.94
C ALA A 301 13.68 -1.63 -11.63
N ALA A 302 14.92 -2.05 -11.87
CA ALA A 302 15.92 -1.24 -12.59
C ALA A 302 15.54 -1.04 -14.06
N ASP A 303 15.03 -2.08 -14.73
CA ASP A 303 14.57 -1.99 -16.11
C ASP A 303 13.42 -0.98 -16.25
N ALA A 304 12.46 -1.01 -15.32
CA ALA A 304 11.35 -0.07 -15.31
C ALA A 304 11.79 1.38 -15.10
N VAL A 305 12.78 1.61 -14.22
CA VAL A 305 13.38 2.95 -14.04
C VAL A 305 14.10 3.42 -15.30
N ALA A 306 14.86 2.54 -15.95
CA ALA A 306 15.54 2.86 -17.21
C ALA A 306 14.54 3.18 -18.33
N ALA A 307 13.45 2.41 -18.44
CA ALA A 307 12.36 2.65 -19.38
C ALA A 307 11.67 4.00 -19.12
N TYR A 308 11.41 4.33 -17.85
CA TYR A 308 10.89 5.64 -17.44
C TYR A 308 11.82 6.78 -17.86
N GLN A 309 13.10 6.70 -17.50
CA GLN A 309 14.08 7.74 -17.84
C GLN A 309 14.19 7.94 -19.35
N ARG A 310 14.17 6.85 -20.12
CA ARG A 310 14.15 6.90 -21.59
C ARG A 310 12.90 7.58 -22.12
N ALA A 311 11.72 7.23 -21.62
CA ALA A 311 10.46 7.85 -22.03
C ALA A 311 10.44 9.36 -21.79
N ILE A 312 10.94 9.81 -20.63
CA ILE A 312 11.09 11.24 -20.31
C ILE A 312 12.07 11.92 -21.26
N ALA A 313 13.24 11.33 -21.51
CA ALA A 313 14.23 11.87 -22.43
C ALA A 313 13.71 11.99 -23.87
N GLU A 314 12.81 11.09 -24.28
CA GLU A 314 12.14 11.11 -25.58
C GLU A 314 10.88 12.01 -25.64
N GLY A 315 10.60 12.74 -24.55
CA GLY A 315 9.63 13.83 -24.52
C GLY A 315 8.22 13.47 -24.03
N ALA A 316 8.05 12.32 -23.36
CA ALA A 316 6.80 11.95 -22.72
C ALA A 316 6.42 12.96 -21.61
N ASP A 317 5.18 13.44 -21.64
CA ASP A 317 4.63 14.34 -20.62
C ASP A 317 3.58 13.66 -19.72
N ARG A 318 3.21 12.41 -20.03
CA ARG A 318 2.46 11.51 -19.16
C ARG A 318 2.99 10.10 -19.28
N VAL A 319 2.91 9.34 -18.18
CA VAL A 319 3.35 7.96 -18.13
C VAL A 319 2.22 7.08 -17.57
N ILE A 320 1.93 5.97 -18.25
CA ILE A 320 1.03 4.91 -17.80
C ILE A 320 1.89 3.67 -17.55
N GLY A 321 1.77 3.06 -16.37
CA GLY A 321 2.65 1.99 -15.89
C GLY A 321 3.71 2.48 -14.90
N PRO A 322 4.52 1.58 -14.32
CA PRO A 322 4.65 0.15 -14.64
C PRO A 322 3.58 -0.73 -13.95
N LEU A 323 3.65 -2.05 -14.17
CA LEU A 323 2.69 -3.06 -13.68
C LEU A 323 3.17 -3.85 -12.44
N ARG A 324 4.49 -4.03 -12.27
CA ARG A 324 5.05 -4.80 -11.14
C ARG A 324 5.14 -3.92 -9.90
N ARG A 325 4.81 -4.46 -8.72
CA ARG A 325 4.75 -3.68 -7.46
C ARG A 325 6.10 -3.05 -7.08
N ASP A 326 7.18 -3.79 -7.23
CA ASP A 326 8.56 -3.32 -6.98
C ASP A 326 8.99 -2.26 -8.01
N ALA A 327 8.60 -2.42 -9.28
CA ALA A 327 8.83 -1.42 -10.32
C ALA A 327 8.07 -0.12 -10.05
N VAL A 328 6.82 -0.21 -9.58
CA VAL A 328 6.03 0.96 -9.15
C VAL A 328 6.76 1.70 -8.04
N SER A 329 7.22 0.98 -7.02
CA SER A 329 8.00 1.56 -5.93
C SER A 329 9.29 2.24 -6.40
N ALA A 330 10.04 1.61 -7.30
CA ALA A 330 11.29 2.16 -7.81
C ALA A 330 11.10 3.39 -8.72
N VAL A 331 10.03 3.42 -9.53
CA VAL A 331 9.66 4.58 -10.35
C VAL A 331 9.19 5.73 -9.46
N PHE A 332 8.31 5.48 -8.48
CA PHE A 332 7.88 6.51 -7.53
C PHE A 332 9.01 7.05 -6.64
N ALA A 333 10.08 6.29 -6.45
CA ALA A 333 11.27 6.75 -5.74
C ALA A 333 12.16 7.70 -6.56
N GLN A 334 11.91 7.88 -7.87
CA GLN A 334 12.62 8.88 -8.67
C GLN A 334 12.12 10.27 -8.26
N ASN A 335 12.94 11.02 -7.53
CA ASN A 335 12.59 12.36 -7.06
C ASN A 335 13.58 13.40 -7.61
N PRO A 336 13.13 14.42 -8.38
CA PRO A 336 11.75 14.67 -8.81
C PRO A 336 11.26 13.74 -9.94
N LEU A 337 9.93 13.58 -10.08
CA LEU A 337 9.29 13.01 -11.28
C LEU A 337 8.94 14.15 -12.27
N PRO A 338 9.61 14.27 -13.43
CA PRO A 338 9.34 15.35 -14.38
C PRO A 338 7.97 15.25 -15.07
N ALA A 339 7.41 14.03 -15.18
CA ALA A 339 6.07 13.79 -15.71
C ALA A 339 5.25 12.95 -14.73
N PRO A 340 3.94 13.24 -14.59
CA PRO A 340 3.00 12.42 -13.83
C PRO A 340 2.97 10.96 -14.28
N VAL A 341 2.89 10.04 -13.30
CA VAL A 341 2.85 8.60 -13.53
C VAL A 341 1.53 8.03 -13.01
N LEU A 342 0.75 7.38 -13.88
CA LEU A 342 -0.33 6.47 -13.48
C LEU A 342 0.21 5.05 -13.43
N ALA A 343 0.68 4.62 -12.26
CA ALA A 343 1.12 3.25 -12.05
C ALA A 343 -0.06 2.28 -12.15
N LEU A 344 0.16 1.12 -12.78
CA LEU A 344 -0.87 0.10 -13.01
C LEU A 344 -0.85 -1.00 -11.94
N ASN A 345 -0.34 -0.66 -10.75
CA ASN A 345 -0.43 -1.46 -9.56
C ASN A 345 -0.21 -0.58 -8.33
N LEU A 346 -0.47 -1.15 -7.15
CA LEU A 346 -0.05 -0.53 -5.91
C LEU A 346 1.45 -0.73 -5.69
N PRO A 347 2.14 0.26 -5.09
CA PRO A 347 3.52 0.08 -4.69
C PRO A 347 3.67 -1.11 -3.72
N GLU A 348 4.85 -1.71 -3.71
CA GLU A 348 5.14 -2.88 -2.88
C GLU A 348 4.99 -2.57 -1.39
N ARG A 349 5.42 -1.37 -0.97
CA ARG A 349 5.52 -0.96 0.44
C ARG A 349 4.43 0.01 0.85
N GLY A 350 3.47 0.26 -0.04
CA GLY A 350 2.30 1.09 0.25
C GLY A 350 2.60 2.59 0.36
N GLU A 351 3.78 3.04 -0.05
CA GLU A 351 4.12 4.45 -0.08
C GLU A 351 3.13 5.29 -0.90
N THR A 352 3.02 6.56 -0.54
CA THR A 352 2.16 7.51 -1.24
C THR A 352 2.79 7.86 -2.61
N PRO A 353 2.02 7.78 -3.70
CA PRO A 353 2.46 8.27 -5.01
C PRO A 353 2.95 9.73 -4.94
N PRO A 354 4.01 10.10 -5.68
CA PRO A 354 4.47 11.48 -5.72
C PRO A 354 3.42 12.43 -6.28
N PRO A 355 3.52 13.76 -6.04
CA PRO A 355 2.54 14.73 -6.51
C PRO A 355 2.24 14.61 -8.01
N GLY A 356 0.96 14.68 -8.38
CA GLY A 356 0.46 14.50 -9.75
C GLY A 356 0.39 13.05 -10.23
N SER A 357 1.05 12.11 -9.53
CA SER A 357 1.03 10.69 -9.86
C SER A 357 -0.05 9.94 -9.09
N ALA A 358 -0.44 8.77 -9.61
CA ALA A 358 -1.43 7.92 -8.96
C ALA A 358 -1.11 6.43 -9.14
N ALA A 359 -1.63 5.61 -8.22
CA ALA A 359 -1.56 4.15 -8.30
C ALA A 359 -2.96 3.58 -8.57
N PHE A 360 -3.10 2.80 -9.63
CA PHE A 360 -4.35 2.16 -10.04
C PHE A 360 -4.14 0.65 -10.11
N GLY A 361 -4.89 -0.11 -9.31
CA GLY A 361 -4.75 -1.57 -9.25
C GLY A 361 -6.08 -2.28 -9.02
N LEU A 362 -6.21 -3.49 -9.56
CA LEU A 362 -7.36 -4.37 -9.34
C LEU A 362 -7.18 -5.14 -8.03
N ASN A 363 -7.46 -4.48 -6.90
CA ASN A 363 -7.08 -4.97 -5.58
C ASN A 363 -8.17 -5.86 -4.92
N PRO A 364 -7.91 -7.14 -4.58
CA PRO A 364 -8.88 -8.00 -3.90
C PRO A 364 -9.36 -7.45 -2.56
N ASP A 365 -8.52 -6.69 -1.85
CA ASP A 365 -8.87 -6.07 -0.58
C ASP A 365 -10.07 -5.11 -0.74
N THR A 366 -10.10 -4.36 -1.84
CA THR A 366 -11.20 -3.42 -2.12
C THR A 366 -12.51 -4.14 -2.43
N GLU A 367 -12.44 -5.32 -3.08
CA GLU A 367 -13.60 -6.15 -3.38
C GLU A 367 -14.16 -6.80 -2.11
N GLY A 368 -13.29 -7.29 -1.22
CA GLY A 368 -13.68 -7.83 0.08
C GLY A 368 -14.35 -6.78 0.97
N ALA A 369 -13.79 -5.57 1.04
CA ALA A 369 -14.40 -4.47 1.78
C ALA A 369 -15.76 -4.05 1.18
N GLN A 370 -15.85 -3.91 -0.14
CA GLN A 370 -17.13 -3.59 -0.80
C GLN A 370 -18.18 -4.68 -0.58
N ALA A 371 -17.78 -5.95 -0.59
CA ALA A 371 -18.70 -7.03 -0.27
C ALA A 371 -19.23 -6.91 1.16
N ALA A 372 -18.37 -6.70 2.15
CA ALA A 372 -18.80 -6.48 3.52
C ALA A 372 -19.80 -5.32 3.65
N GLN A 373 -19.53 -4.19 2.99
CA GLN A 373 -20.45 -3.05 2.97
C GLN A 373 -21.80 -3.41 2.35
N HIS A 374 -21.80 -4.11 1.21
CA HIS A 374 -23.03 -4.53 0.54
C HIS A 374 -23.87 -5.52 1.37
N LEU A 375 -23.24 -6.39 2.18
CA LEU A 375 -23.97 -7.21 3.15
C LEU A 375 -24.62 -6.36 4.23
N LEU A 376 -23.87 -5.42 4.81
CA LEU A 376 -24.38 -4.51 5.86
C LEU A 376 -25.54 -3.66 5.35
N ASP A 377 -25.43 -3.11 4.14
CA ASP A 377 -26.47 -2.31 3.49
C ASP A 377 -27.77 -3.11 3.26
N ARG A 378 -27.67 -4.45 3.24
CA ARG A 378 -28.81 -5.38 3.15
C ARG A 378 -29.34 -5.87 4.49
N GLY A 379 -28.85 -5.31 5.60
CA GLY A 379 -29.25 -5.70 6.95
C GLY A 379 -28.62 -7.02 7.43
N ILE A 380 -27.62 -7.55 6.72
CA ILE A 380 -26.89 -8.74 7.15
C ILE A 380 -25.83 -8.31 8.16
N THR A 381 -25.99 -8.75 9.40
CA THR A 381 -25.11 -8.39 10.53
C THR A 381 -24.30 -9.58 11.06
N HIS A 382 -24.52 -10.77 10.52
CA HIS A 382 -23.76 -11.98 10.84
C HIS A 382 -23.27 -12.62 9.54
N ALA A 383 -21.98 -12.96 9.46
CA ALA A 383 -21.43 -13.57 8.25
C ALA A 383 -20.49 -14.73 8.55
N ALA A 384 -20.53 -15.77 7.71
CA ALA A 384 -19.49 -16.78 7.64
C ALA A 384 -18.54 -16.48 6.47
N ILE A 385 -17.24 -16.73 6.65
CA ILE A 385 -16.23 -16.53 5.62
C ILE A 385 -15.69 -17.87 5.13
N ILE A 386 -15.75 -18.13 3.82
CA ILE A 386 -15.16 -19.32 3.20
C ILE A 386 -14.28 -18.88 2.03
N ALA A 387 -12.97 -18.94 2.19
CA ALA A 387 -12.02 -18.48 1.17
C ALA A 387 -11.13 -19.63 0.67
N ALA A 388 -10.59 -19.50 -0.54
CA ALA A 388 -9.49 -20.34 -1.00
C ALA A 388 -8.19 -20.03 -0.23
N ASP A 389 -7.25 -20.98 -0.18
CA ASP A 389 -5.93 -20.85 0.47
C ASP A 389 -4.88 -20.07 -0.34
N THR A 390 -5.34 -19.13 -1.18
CA THR A 390 -4.49 -18.31 -2.05
C THR A 390 -4.36 -16.90 -1.51
N ASP A 391 -3.21 -16.25 -1.75
CA ASP A 391 -2.91 -14.90 -1.20
C ASP A 391 -4.01 -13.87 -1.49
N TRP A 392 -4.52 -13.82 -2.72
CA TRP A 392 -5.58 -12.87 -3.09
C TRP A 392 -6.90 -13.15 -2.37
N ALA A 393 -7.25 -14.42 -2.12
CA ALA A 393 -8.47 -14.80 -1.42
C ALA A 393 -8.36 -14.53 0.08
N GLU A 394 -7.19 -14.77 0.67
CA GLU A 394 -6.86 -14.40 2.05
C GLU A 394 -6.98 -12.89 2.26
N ARG A 395 -6.45 -12.10 1.33
CA ARG A 395 -6.51 -10.64 1.39
C ARG A 395 -7.94 -10.12 1.28
N ALA A 396 -8.75 -10.68 0.38
CA ALA A 396 -10.17 -10.34 0.29
C ALA A 396 -10.92 -10.71 1.59
N ALA A 397 -10.65 -11.89 2.17
CA ALA A 397 -11.25 -12.32 3.43
C ALA A 397 -10.87 -11.43 4.62
N ALA A 398 -9.60 -11.05 4.73
CA ALA A 398 -9.12 -10.14 5.77
C ALA A 398 -9.76 -8.74 5.66
N ALA A 399 -9.86 -8.20 4.44
CA ALA A 399 -10.50 -6.92 4.19
C ALA A 399 -12.01 -6.96 4.45
N PHE A 400 -12.69 -8.03 4.02
CA PHE A 400 -14.10 -8.28 4.32
C PHE A 400 -14.32 -8.29 5.83
N ARG A 401 -13.55 -9.08 6.59
CA ARG A 401 -13.64 -9.17 8.05
C ARG A 401 -13.50 -7.80 8.70
N ALA A 402 -12.42 -7.08 8.35
CA ALA A 402 -12.12 -5.77 8.93
C ALA A 402 -13.25 -4.76 8.67
N GLN A 403 -13.77 -4.72 7.45
CA GLN A 403 -14.87 -3.82 7.08
C GLN A 403 -16.19 -4.22 7.76
N PHE A 404 -16.51 -5.52 7.80
CA PHE A 404 -17.75 -6.02 8.37
C PHE A 404 -17.82 -5.77 9.88
N GLU A 405 -16.73 -6.06 10.60
CA GLU A 405 -16.59 -5.80 12.04
C GLU A 405 -16.63 -4.29 12.35
N ALA A 406 -16.03 -3.45 11.50
CA ALA A 406 -16.10 -1.99 11.63
C ALA A 406 -17.53 -1.44 11.44
N GLY A 407 -18.34 -2.09 10.60
CA GLY A 407 -19.76 -1.81 10.45
C GLY A 407 -20.67 -2.47 11.50
N HIS A 408 -20.12 -2.91 12.63
CA HIS A 408 -20.83 -3.62 13.71
C HIS A 408 -21.40 -5.00 13.33
N GLY A 409 -20.95 -5.58 12.21
CA GLY A 409 -21.20 -6.96 11.87
C GLY A 409 -20.35 -7.92 12.70
N SER A 410 -20.76 -9.20 12.76
CA SER A 410 -20.05 -10.24 13.49
C SER A 410 -19.74 -11.45 12.60
N ILE A 411 -18.52 -11.99 12.74
CA ILE A 411 -18.10 -13.19 12.00
C ILE A 411 -18.46 -14.44 12.80
N LEU A 412 -19.36 -15.25 12.26
CA LEU A 412 -19.81 -16.51 12.86
C LEU A 412 -18.71 -17.57 12.89
N GLY A 413 -17.94 -17.63 11.81
CA GLY A 413 -16.91 -18.61 11.59
C GLY A 413 -16.18 -18.35 10.28
N GLU A 414 -14.97 -18.88 10.18
CA GLU A 414 -14.14 -18.75 8.99
C GLU A 414 -13.44 -20.07 8.68
N THR A 415 -13.27 -20.38 7.40
CA THR A 415 -12.52 -21.55 6.94
C THR A 415 -11.75 -21.28 5.66
N ARG A 416 -10.78 -22.16 5.37
CA ARG A 416 -10.00 -22.18 4.12
C ARG A 416 -10.21 -23.47 3.38
N LEU A 417 -10.45 -23.36 2.08
CA LEU A 417 -10.57 -24.49 1.17
C LEU A 417 -9.22 -24.72 0.51
N LYS A 418 -8.72 -25.95 0.62
CA LYS A 418 -7.46 -26.32 -0.01
C LYS A 418 -7.65 -26.53 -1.50
N SER A 419 -6.63 -26.20 -2.28
CA SER A 419 -6.64 -26.51 -3.71
C SER A 419 -6.78 -28.02 -3.96
N GLY A 420 -7.69 -28.40 -4.87
CA GLY A 420 -7.98 -29.79 -5.23
C GLY A 420 -8.92 -30.56 -4.29
N GLU A 421 -9.34 -29.97 -3.17
CA GLU A 421 -10.35 -30.57 -2.30
C GLU A 421 -11.73 -30.54 -2.97
N LEU A 422 -12.50 -31.63 -2.83
CA LEU A 422 -13.82 -31.80 -3.47
C LEU A 422 -14.98 -31.88 -2.47
N ASN A 423 -14.70 -32.27 -1.23
CA ASN A 423 -15.70 -32.40 -0.17
C ASN A 423 -15.46 -31.31 0.88
N PHE A 424 -16.35 -30.33 0.91
CA PHE A 424 -16.27 -29.17 1.79
C PHE A 424 -17.21 -29.26 2.99
N SER A 425 -17.85 -30.42 3.22
CA SER A 425 -18.87 -30.56 4.28
C SER A 425 -18.33 -30.22 5.68
N ALA A 426 -17.07 -30.56 5.97
CA ALA A 426 -16.42 -30.20 7.23
C ALA A 426 -16.15 -28.68 7.31
N ASN A 427 -15.68 -28.08 6.22
CA ASN A 427 -15.43 -26.63 6.13
C ASN A 427 -16.72 -25.84 6.29
N VAL A 428 -17.80 -26.23 5.59
CA VAL A 428 -19.13 -25.62 5.69
C VAL A 428 -19.65 -25.72 7.12
N ARG A 429 -19.57 -26.89 7.75
CA ARG A 429 -19.99 -27.06 9.15
C ARG A 429 -19.17 -26.21 10.11
N SER A 430 -17.86 -26.07 9.88
CA SER A 430 -16.99 -25.25 10.70
C SER A 430 -17.29 -23.75 10.55
N ALA A 431 -17.50 -23.26 9.33
CA ALA A 431 -17.79 -21.86 9.07
C ALA A 431 -19.17 -21.43 9.57
N LEU A 432 -20.14 -22.36 9.56
CA LEU A 432 -21.53 -22.12 9.97
C LEU A 432 -21.90 -22.79 11.30
N ALA A 433 -20.91 -23.13 12.13
CA ALA A 433 -21.12 -23.91 13.37
C ALA A 433 -22.11 -23.26 14.37
N GLY A 434 -22.28 -21.93 14.30
CA GLY A 434 -23.22 -21.17 15.12
C GLY A 434 -24.68 -21.20 14.64
N LEU A 435 -24.99 -21.89 13.55
CA LEU A 435 -26.34 -21.96 12.96
C LEU A 435 -26.91 -23.39 13.01
N PRO A 436 -28.20 -23.56 13.38
CA PRO A 436 -28.85 -24.86 13.25
C PRO A 436 -29.09 -25.17 11.76
N ALA A 437 -28.59 -26.32 11.29
CA ALA A 437 -28.85 -26.78 9.92
C ALA A 437 -30.32 -27.16 9.74
N GLN A 438 -30.96 -26.71 8.64
CA GLN A 438 -32.32 -27.14 8.32
C GLN A 438 -32.30 -28.57 7.74
N SER A 439 -33.09 -29.46 8.32
CA SER A 439 -33.24 -30.84 7.80
C SER A 439 -34.04 -30.82 6.50
N ILE A 440 -33.41 -31.25 5.41
CA ILE A 440 -34.04 -31.48 4.10
C ILE A 440 -34.88 -32.78 4.05
N ALA A 441 -34.94 -33.56 5.14
CA ALA A 441 -35.56 -34.88 5.19
C ALA A 441 -36.85 -34.97 6.05
N ALA A 442 -37.37 -33.84 6.55
CA ALA A 442 -38.60 -33.86 7.34
C ALA A 442 -39.86 -33.80 6.43
N PRO A 443 -40.84 -34.71 6.57
CA PRO A 443 -42.14 -34.54 5.92
C PRO A 443 -42.79 -33.23 6.39
N PRO A 444 -43.61 -32.56 5.56
CA PRO A 444 -44.25 -31.30 5.95
C PRO A 444 -45.02 -31.52 7.26
N PRO A 445 -44.81 -30.68 8.29
CA PRO A 445 -45.50 -30.85 9.55
C PRO A 445 -47.00 -30.72 9.33
N THR A 446 -47.78 -31.69 9.83
CA THR A 446 -49.26 -31.70 9.77
C THR A 446 -49.91 -30.68 10.71
N THR A 447 -49.10 -29.88 11.39
CA THR A 447 -49.48 -28.75 12.24
C THR A 447 -48.65 -27.55 11.79
N PRO A 448 -49.23 -26.34 11.62
CA PRO A 448 -48.43 -25.15 11.39
C PRO A 448 -47.46 -25.01 12.56
N ALA A 449 -46.16 -25.13 12.30
CA ALA A 449 -45.17 -24.80 13.30
C ALA A 449 -45.37 -23.31 13.67
N PRO A 450 -45.21 -22.92 14.96
CA PRO A 450 -45.05 -21.51 15.29
C PRO A 450 -43.93 -20.94 14.40
N ALA A 451 -44.04 -19.68 14.02
CA ALA A 451 -43.15 -18.98 13.09
C ALA A 451 -41.68 -18.82 13.56
N ASP A 452 -41.18 -19.70 14.42
CA ASP A 452 -39.79 -19.84 14.86
C ASP A 452 -39.03 -20.84 13.97
N THR A 453 -39.31 -20.85 12.65
CA THR A 453 -38.29 -21.30 11.68
C THR A 453 -37.05 -20.46 11.94
N ALA A 454 -35.96 -21.09 12.42
CA ALA A 454 -34.71 -20.43 12.80
C ALA A 454 -34.38 -19.29 11.81
N SER A 455 -34.68 -18.06 12.23
CA SER A 455 -34.67 -16.91 11.35
C SER A 455 -33.22 -16.56 11.07
N PHE A 456 -32.74 -16.91 9.88
CA PHE A 456 -31.45 -16.45 9.36
C PHE A 456 -31.54 -15.01 8.82
N ALA A 457 -32.54 -14.22 9.25
CA ALA A 457 -32.93 -12.97 8.59
C ALA A 457 -31.78 -11.96 8.40
N ASN A 458 -30.72 -12.05 9.21
CA ASN A 458 -29.57 -11.16 9.16
C ASN A 458 -28.23 -11.90 8.97
N THR A 459 -28.26 -13.11 8.39
CA THR A 459 -27.07 -13.96 8.21
C THR A 459 -26.74 -14.17 6.74
N GLY A 460 -25.47 -14.06 6.37
CA GLY A 460 -24.97 -14.33 5.02
C GLY A 460 -23.68 -15.13 4.98
N VAL A 461 -23.26 -15.51 3.78
CA VAL A 461 -21.98 -16.19 3.54
C VAL A 461 -21.16 -15.35 2.56
N PHE A 462 -19.92 -15.05 2.92
CA PHE A 462 -18.95 -14.44 2.01
C PHE A 462 -17.97 -15.51 1.50
N ILE A 463 -17.77 -15.53 0.18
CA ILE A 463 -16.83 -16.43 -0.49
C ILE A 463 -15.83 -15.69 -1.36
N SER A 464 -14.58 -16.16 -1.38
CA SER A 464 -13.55 -15.65 -2.29
C SER A 464 -12.74 -16.82 -2.85
N MET A 465 -13.04 -17.21 -4.09
CA MET A 465 -12.48 -18.39 -4.76
C MET A 465 -12.73 -18.36 -6.27
N LEU A 466 -12.08 -19.27 -7.01
CA LEU A 466 -12.28 -19.42 -8.46
C LEU A 466 -13.62 -20.09 -8.79
N PRO A 467 -14.12 -19.95 -10.04
CA PRO A 467 -15.44 -20.46 -10.41
C PRO A 467 -15.58 -21.97 -10.20
N GLN A 468 -14.52 -22.74 -10.47
CA GLN A 468 -14.52 -24.20 -10.33
C GLN A 468 -14.72 -24.64 -8.87
N GLN A 469 -14.12 -23.93 -7.91
CA GLN A 469 -14.29 -24.22 -6.48
C GLN A 469 -15.69 -23.80 -6.01
N ALA A 470 -16.17 -22.63 -6.45
CA ALA A 470 -17.49 -22.14 -6.09
C ALA A 470 -18.61 -23.07 -6.58
N ARG A 471 -18.50 -23.60 -7.81
CA ARG A 471 -19.46 -24.55 -8.39
C ARG A 471 -19.55 -25.86 -7.60
N LEU A 472 -18.49 -26.22 -6.88
CA LEU A 472 -18.50 -27.36 -5.95
C LEU A 472 -19.03 -26.99 -4.56
N LEU A 473 -18.70 -25.79 -4.06
CA LEU A 473 -19.05 -25.33 -2.73
C LEU A 473 -20.53 -24.98 -2.58
N VAL A 474 -21.08 -24.19 -3.50
CA VAL A 474 -22.43 -23.63 -3.38
C VAL A 474 -23.50 -24.73 -3.29
N PRO A 475 -23.49 -25.79 -4.12
CA PRO A 475 -24.40 -26.92 -3.95
C PRO A 475 -24.23 -27.63 -2.59
N GLN A 476 -23.01 -27.75 -2.08
CA GLN A 476 -22.76 -28.39 -0.78
C GLN A 476 -23.27 -27.55 0.40
N ILE A 477 -23.20 -26.22 0.32
CA ILE A 477 -23.84 -25.32 1.31
C ILE A 477 -25.36 -25.53 1.30
N LYS A 478 -25.97 -25.57 0.09
CA LYS A 478 -27.42 -25.81 -0.07
C LYS A 478 -27.83 -27.17 0.51
N LEU A 479 -27.09 -28.24 0.19
CA LEU A 479 -27.32 -29.60 0.70
C LEU A 479 -27.09 -29.72 2.21
N ALA A 480 -26.24 -28.90 2.81
CA ALA A 480 -26.00 -28.88 4.24
C ALA A 480 -27.11 -28.20 5.06
N GLY A 481 -28.22 -27.79 4.42
CA GLY A 481 -29.38 -27.18 5.08
C GLY A 481 -29.33 -25.65 5.15
N TYR A 482 -28.49 -25.01 4.34
CA TYR A 482 -28.31 -23.55 4.30
C TYR A 482 -28.75 -22.92 2.97
N ALA A 483 -29.70 -23.55 2.27
CA ALA A 483 -30.11 -23.13 0.94
C ALA A 483 -30.69 -21.70 0.86
N ASN A 484 -31.19 -21.17 1.97
CA ASN A 484 -31.79 -19.84 2.05
C ASN A 484 -30.81 -18.74 2.48
N LEU A 485 -29.54 -19.06 2.77
CA LEU A 485 -28.55 -18.04 3.10
C LEU A 485 -28.12 -17.30 1.83
N PRO A 486 -28.15 -15.95 1.81
CA PRO A 486 -27.57 -15.19 0.73
C PRO A 486 -26.05 -15.37 0.71
N ILE A 487 -25.51 -15.62 -0.48
CA ILE A 487 -24.07 -15.84 -0.70
C ILE A 487 -23.53 -14.69 -1.54
N PHE A 488 -22.43 -14.09 -1.08
CA PHE A 488 -21.77 -12.98 -1.73
C PHE A 488 -20.32 -13.32 -2.04
N ALA A 489 -19.79 -12.82 -3.15
CA ALA A 489 -18.45 -13.13 -3.60
C ALA A 489 -17.67 -11.93 -4.16
N THR A 490 -16.36 -12.12 -4.32
CA THR A 490 -15.51 -11.25 -5.14
C THR A 490 -15.57 -11.62 -6.61
N SER A 491 -15.02 -10.77 -7.49
CA SER A 491 -15.06 -10.94 -8.95
C SER A 491 -14.51 -12.28 -9.45
N HIS A 492 -13.61 -12.91 -8.69
CA HIS A 492 -12.96 -14.16 -9.04
C HIS A 492 -13.93 -15.34 -9.21
N ILE A 493 -15.15 -15.25 -8.69
CA ILE A 493 -16.18 -16.26 -8.91
C ILE A 493 -16.63 -16.35 -10.37
N PHE A 494 -16.45 -15.27 -11.15
CA PHE A 494 -16.86 -15.20 -12.54
C PHE A 494 -15.66 -15.31 -13.49
N GLY A 495 -15.77 -16.24 -14.44
CA GLY A 495 -14.70 -16.54 -15.40
C GLY A 495 -14.50 -15.48 -16.47
N GLY A 496 -15.31 -14.41 -16.53
CA GLY A 496 -15.22 -13.35 -17.54
C GLY A 496 -15.92 -13.67 -18.88
N LEU A 497 -16.54 -14.85 -18.99
CA LEU A 497 -17.40 -15.24 -20.09
C LEU A 497 -18.57 -16.05 -19.53
N THR A 498 -19.75 -15.88 -20.12
CA THR A 498 -20.97 -16.58 -19.70
C THR A 498 -20.84 -18.08 -19.99
N ASN A 499 -21.11 -18.94 -19.00
CA ASN A 499 -21.18 -20.40 -19.17
C ASN A 499 -22.43 -20.97 -18.49
N PRO A 500 -23.62 -20.83 -19.11
CA PRO A 500 -24.89 -21.17 -18.45
C PRO A 500 -24.99 -22.60 -17.94
N GLY A 501 -24.34 -23.55 -18.63
CA GLY A 501 -24.34 -24.95 -18.22
C GLY A 501 -23.60 -25.20 -16.91
N MET A 502 -22.42 -24.58 -16.73
CA MET A 502 -21.59 -24.77 -15.53
C MET A 502 -21.95 -23.78 -14.41
N ASP A 503 -22.42 -22.59 -14.74
CA ASP A 503 -22.67 -21.52 -13.78
C ASP A 503 -24.04 -21.63 -13.10
N ARG A 504 -24.90 -22.56 -13.53
CA ARG A 504 -26.18 -22.86 -12.86
C ARG A 504 -25.99 -23.28 -11.39
N ASP A 505 -24.87 -23.94 -11.07
CA ASP A 505 -24.52 -24.29 -9.68
C ASP A 505 -24.29 -23.06 -8.79
N LEU A 506 -24.04 -21.90 -9.42
CA LEU A 506 -23.81 -20.61 -8.75
C LEU A 506 -25.09 -19.77 -8.63
N ASP A 507 -26.25 -20.27 -9.09
CA ASP A 507 -27.51 -19.52 -9.06
C ASP A 507 -27.82 -18.98 -7.65
N GLY A 508 -28.16 -17.69 -7.61
CA GLY A 508 -28.44 -16.92 -6.39
C GLY A 508 -27.23 -16.24 -5.75
N VAL A 509 -25.99 -16.58 -6.15
CA VAL A 509 -24.80 -15.89 -5.66
C VAL A 509 -24.70 -14.49 -6.24
N GLU A 510 -24.46 -13.50 -5.38
CA GLU A 510 -24.15 -12.13 -5.78
C GLU A 510 -22.66 -11.84 -5.70
N PHE A 511 -22.15 -11.00 -6.58
CA PHE A 511 -20.74 -10.63 -6.57
C PHE A 511 -20.49 -9.27 -7.19
N CYS A 512 -19.38 -8.65 -6.83
CA CYS A 512 -18.93 -7.40 -7.42
C CYS A 512 -17.96 -7.66 -8.58
N ASP A 513 -18.03 -6.87 -9.65
CA ASP A 513 -17.10 -6.95 -10.78
C ASP A 513 -17.04 -5.64 -11.59
N ALA A 514 -16.15 -5.61 -12.58
CA ALA A 514 -16.03 -4.54 -13.56
C ALA A 514 -17.32 -4.43 -14.42
N PRO A 515 -17.97 -3.26 -14.49
CA PRO A 515 -19.24 -3.08 -15.19
C PRO A 515 -19.16 -3.32 -16.71
N TRP A 516 -17.99 -3.18 -17.31
CA TRP A 516 -17.79 -3.47 -18.74
C TRP A 516 -18.13 -4.92 -19.10
N LEU A 517 -17.88 -5.89 -18.22
CA LEU A 517 -18.18 -7.32 -18.47
C LEU A 517 -19.68 -7.59 -18.63
N PHE A 518 -20.53 -6.63 -18.26
CA PHE A 518 -21.99 -6.74 -18.35
C PHE A 518 -22.61 -5.65 -19.23
N ASP A 519 -21.81 -4.98 -20.05
CA ASP A 519 -22.24 -3.84 -20.88
C ASP A 519 -22.98 -2.75 -20.08
N ALA A 520 -22.62 -2.57 -18.81
CA ALA A 520 -23.31 -1.67 -17.88
C ALA A 520 -22.79 -0.22 -17.94
N VAL A 521 -21.85 0.09 -18.83
CA VAL A 521 -21.29 1.43 -19.03
C VAL A 521 -21.64 1.93 -20.43
N VAL A 522 -22.38 3.04 -20.49
CA VAL A 522 -22.76 3.67 -21.75
C VAL A 522 -21.53 4.30 -22.41
N GLY A 523 -21.42 4.16 -23.73
CA GLY A 523 -20.37 4.81 -24.53
C GLY A 523 -19.10 3.99 -24.73
N LEU A 524 -18.91 2.91 -23.96
CA LEU A 524 -17.85 1.93 -24.18
C LEU A 524 -18.25 0.88 -25.24
N PRO A 525 -17.29 0.30 -25.97
CA PRO A 525 -17.57 -0.81 -26.87
C PRO A 525 -18.10 -2.01 -26.08
N LYS A 526 -19.06 -2.75 -26.65
CA LYS A 526 -19.65 -3.92 -25.98
C LYS A 526 -18.60 -5.00 -25.74
N HIS A 527 -18.61 -5.60 -24.55
CA HIS A 527 -17.65 -6.64 -24.17
C HIS A 527 -17.70 -7.82 -25.11
N GLY A 528 -18.89 -8.32 -25.44
CA GLY A 528 -19.06 -9.45 -26.36
C GLY A 528 -18.44 -9.23 -27.74
N ASP A 529 -18.61 -8.03 -28.31
CA ASP A 529 -18.10 -7.69 -29.65
C ASP A 529 -16.55 -7.63 -29.65
N VAL A 530 -15.97 -7.03 -28.61
CA VAL A 530 -14.52 -6.94 -28.44
C VAL A 530 -13.94 -8.33 -28.15
N ALA A 531 -14.54 -9.09 -27.23
CA ALA A 531 -14.12 -10.44 -26.89
C ALA A 531 -14.18 -11.37 -28.10
N ASN A 532 -15.15 -11.23 -29.00
CA ASN A 532 -15.20 -12.03 -30.23
C ASN A 532 -14.00 -11.77 -31.15
N SER A 533 -13.46 -10.55 -31.14
CA SER A 533 -12.36 -10.12 -32.03
C SER A 533 -10.97 -10.25 -31.39
N LEU A 534 -10.88 -10.10 -30.07
CA LEU A 534 -9.62 -10.05 -29.32
C LEU A 534 -9.63 -11.08 -28.19
N GLU A 535 -8.72 -12.05 -28.26
CA GLU A 535 -8.55 -13.04 -27.19
C GLU A 535 -8.12 -12.40 -25.86
N SER A 536 -7.38 -11.29 -25.91
CA SER A 536 -6.94 -10.54 -24.74
C SER A 536 -8.09 -9.88 -23.94
N ALA A 537 -9.29 -9.77 -24.52
CA ALA A 537 -10.50 -9.30 -23.87
C ALA A 537 -11.37 -10.44 -23.27
N ARG A 538 -10.92 -11.69 -23.33
CA ARG A 538 -11.64 -12.86 -22.81
C ARG A 538 -11.12 -13.30 -21.44
N GLY A 539 -11.94 -14.08 -20.73
CA GLY A 539 -11.51 -14.82 -19.57
C GLY A 539 -10.96 -13.92 -18.46
N ALA A 540 -9.88 -14.36 -17.82
CA ALA A 540 -9.16 -13.55 -16.83
C ALA A 540 -8.55 -12.26 -17.41
N GLY A 541 -8.26 -12.21 -18.72
CA GLY A 541 -7.71 -11.03 -19.40
C GLY A 541 -8.71 -9.88 -19.51
N ALA A 542 -10.01 -10.15 -19.52
CA ALA A 542 -11.07 -9.15 -19.68
C ALA A 542 -10.97 -7.98 -18.68
N ARG A 543 -10.67 -8.27 -17.40
CA ARG A 543 -10.52 -7.23 -16.36
C ARG A 543 -9.27 -6.38 -16.55
N LEU A 544 -8.18 -6.99 -17.00
CA LEU A 544 -6.94 -6.29 -17.34
C LEU A 544 -7.10 -5.45 -18.61
N PHE A 545 -7.89 -5.93 -19.57
CA PHE A 545 -8.28 -5.15 -20.74
C PHE A 545 -9.11 -3.92 -20.34
N ALA A 546 -10.13 -4.11 -19.49
CA ALA A 546 -10.90 -3.00 -18.92
C ALA A 546 -10.01 -1.98 -18.18
N MET A 547 -9.05 -2.49 -17.39
CA MET A 547 -8.06 -1.64 -16.71
C MET A 547 -7.21 -0.83 -17.70
N GLY A 548 -6.84 -1.41 -18.84
CA GLY A 548 -6.15 -0.71 -19.92
C GLY A 548 -6.97 0.45 -20.50
N MET A 549 -8.26 0.21 -20.77
CA MET A 549 -9.17 1.26 -21.25
C MET A 549 -9.25 2.42 -20.24
N ASP A 550 -9.40 2.09 -18.96
CA ASP A 550 -9.49 3.08 -17.88
C ASP A 550 -8.17 3.81 -17.64
N ALA A 551 -7.03 3.15 -17.80
CA ALA A 551 -5.72 3.78 -17.66
C ALA A 551 -5.53 4.91 -18.68
N TYR A 552 -5.95 4.70 -19.93
CA TYR A 552 -5.96 5.75 -20.95
C TYR A 552 -6.93 6.88 -20.58
N ALA A 553 -8.14 6.53 -20.12
CA ALA A 553 -9.17 7.49 -19.74
C ALA A 553 -8.77 8.37 -18.54
N LEU A 554 -8.05 7.81 -17.56
CA LEU A 554 -7.60 8.51 -16.34
C LEU A 554 -6.41 9.45 -16.56
N ALA A 555 -5.53 9.14 -17.51
CA ALA A 555 -4.29 9.89 -17.75
C ALA A 555 -4.45 11.42 -17.84
N PRO A 556 -5.48 11.99 -18.51
CA PRO A 556 -5.68 13.44 -18.56
C PRO A 556 -6.28 14.04 -17.27
N TYR A 557 -6.79 13.24 -16.33
CA TYR A 557 -7.51 13.72 -15.14
C TYR A 557 -6.72 13.58 -13.82
N LEU A 558 -5.52 12.99 -13.83
CA LEU A 558 -4.76 12.65 -12.60
C LEU A 558 -4.61 13.82 -11.64
N ASP A 559 -4.12 14.96 -12.13
CA ASP A 559 -3.90 16.16 -11.31
C ASP A 559 -5.21 16.67 -10.70
N TRP A 560 -6.29 16.68 -11.48
CA TRP A 560 -7.58 17.24 -11.08
C TRP A 560 -8.29 16.32 -10.08
N MET A 561 -8.33 15.01 -10.34
CA MET A 561 -8.92 14.04 -9.42
C MET A 561 -8.17 13.97 -8.09
N SER A 562 -6.86 14.25 -8.07
CA SER A 562 -6.10 14.32 -6.80
C SER A 562 -6.62 15.39 -5.84
N GLN A 563 -7.35 16.40 -6.35
CA GLN A 563 -7.87 17.53 -5.57
C GLN A 563 -9.38 17.42 -5.30
N ARG A 564 -10.08 16.45 -5.89
CA ARG A 564 -11.54 16.28 -5.75
C ARG A 564 -11.91 14.84 -5.41
N ARG A 565 -12.35 14.63 -4.17
CA ARG A 565 -12.77 13.31 -3.66
C ARG A 565 -14.21 12.95 -4.03
N ASP A 566 -15.04 13.93 -4.35
CA ASP A 566 -16.45 13.76 -4.70
C ASP A 566 -16.69 13.45 -6.19
N ALA A 567 -15.64 13.61 -7.01
CA ALA A 567 -15.68 13.34 -8.43
C ALA A 567 -15.25 11.92 -8.77
N TYR A 568 -15.87 11.36 -9.81
CA TYR A 568 -15.47 10.06 -10.36
C TYR A 568 -15.52 10.01 -11.87
N LEU A 569 -14.64 9.21 -12.46
CA LEU A 569 -14.70 8.85 -13.87
C LEU A 569 -15.51 7.55 -14.02
N PRO A 570 -16.61 7.52 -14.80
CA PRO A 570 -17.30 6.29 -15.15
C PRO A 570 -16.40 5.44 -16.06
N GLY A 571 -15.78 4.41 -15.49
CA GLY A 571 -14.81 3.55 -16.17
C GLY A 571 -15.33 2.15 -16.43
N ALA A 572 -14.62 1.43 -17.31
CA ALA A 572 -14.83 0.03 -17.62
C ALA A 572 -14.68 -0.89 -16.39
N THR A 573 -13.83 -0.50 -15.43
CA THR A 573 -13.56 -1.25 -14.19
C THR A 573 -14.34 -0.77 -12.98
N GLY A 574 -15.21 0.23 -13.13
CA GLY A 574 -16.06 0.78 -12.07
C GLY A 574 -16.12 2.30 -12.10
N GLN A 575 -16.69 2.90 -11.06
CA GLN A 575 -16.53 4.33 -10.84
C GLN A 575 -15.15 4.57 -10.24
N LEU A 576 -14.33 5.36 -10.93
CA LEU A 576 -12.94 5.58 -10.56
C LEU A 576 -12.82 6.91 -9.82
N SER A 577 -12.34 6.89 -8.59
CA SER A 577 -12.11 8.09 -7.77
C SER A 577 -10.73 8.04 -7.11
N ASN A 578 -10.20 9.19 -6.71
CA ASN A 578 -8.95 9.24 -5.95
C ASN A 578 -9.28 9.28 -4.45
N ASP A 579 -8.67 8.41 -3.64
CA ASP A 579 -8.87 8.39 -2.18
C ASP A 579 -8.16 9.55 -1.43
N GLY A 580 -7.59 10.49 -2.19
CA GLY A 580 -6.79 11.61 -1.72
C GLY A 580 -5.42 11.24 -1.15
N SER A 581 -5.04 9.96 -1.23
CA SER A 581 -3.67 9.47 -1.00
C SER A 581 -2.95 9.17 -2.32
N GLY A 582 -3.54 9.53 -3.46
CA GLY A 582 -2.99 9.22 -4.79
C GLY A 582 -3.36 7.82 -5.28
N ARG A 583 -4.22 7.06 -4.59
CA ARG A 583 -4.67 5.76 -5.08
C ARG A 583 -6.02 5.88 -5.74
N ILE A 584 -6.17 5.23 -6.89
CA ILE A 584 -7.43 5.16 -7.61
C ILE A 584 -8.25 4.02 -7.00
N GLN A 585 -9.37 4.38 -6.39
CA GLN A 585 -10.40 3.47 -5.90
C GLN A 585 -11.38 3.16 -7.01
N ARG A 586 -12.00 1.98 -6.92
CA ARG A 586 -13.03 1.52 -7.85
C ARG A 586 -14.28 1.18 -7.08
N LEU A 587 -15.40 1.80 -7.40
CA LEU A 587 -16.71 1.30 -6.98
C LEU A 587 -17.25 0.37 -8.06
N LEU A 588 -17.43 -0.90 -7.70
CA LEU A 588 -17.81 -1.97 -8.63
C LEU A 588 -19.32 -2.07 -8.82
N THR A 589 -19.74 -2.66 -9.95
CA THR A 589 -21.14 -3.05 -10.11
C THR A 589 -21.39 -4.41 -9.46
N TRP A 590 -22.62 -4.63 -9.02
CA TRP A 590 -23.06 -5.92 -8.52
C TRP A 590 -23.79 -6.71 -9.59
N ALA A 591 -23.49 -8.01 -9.65
CA ALA A 591 -24.16 -8.97 -10.49
C ALA A 591 -24.66 -10.15 -9.67
N ARG A 592 -25.67 -10.86 -10.18
CA ARG A 592 -26.22 -12.10 -9.62
C ARG A 592 -26.31 -13.17 -10.70
N PHE A 593 -25.95 -14.39 -10.36
CA PHE A 593 -26.24 -15.55 -11.21
C PHE A 593 -27.72 -15.89 -11.17
N ALA A 594 -28.35 -15.93 -12.35
CA ALA A 594 -29.70 -16.40 -12.57
C ALA A 594 -29.74 -17.27 -13.83
N ASP A 595 -30.22 -18.50 -13.70
CA ASP A 595 -30.25 -19.50 -14.77
C ASP A 595 -28.86 -19.71 -15.43
N GLY A 596 -27.80 -19.67 -14.61
CA GLY A 596 -26.40 -19.77 -15.04
C GLY A 596 -25.85 -18.53 -15.75
N VAL A 597 -26.58 -17.43 -15.82
CA VAL A 597 -26.12 -16.18 -16.42
C VAL A 597 -25.91 -15.13 -15.33
N ALA A 598 -24.72 -14.53 -15.30
CA ALA A 598 -24.46 -13.37 -14.44
C ALA A 598 -25.11 -12.13 -15.04
N THR A 599 -26.01 -11.49 -14.29
CA THR A 599 -26.74 -10.29 -14.70
C THR A 599 -26.59 -9.19 -13.66
N PRO A 600 -26.47 -7.90 -14.05
CA PRO A 600 -26.42 -6.80 -13.11
C PRO A 600 -27.64 -6.77 -12.17
N VAL A 601 -27.41 -6.51 -10.88
CA VAL A 601 -28.50 -6.35 -9.90
C VAL A 601 -29.13 -4.96 -10.11
N SER A 602 -30.45 -4.91 -10.26
CA SER A 602 -31.17 -3.63 -10.42
C SER A 602 -31.07 -2.79 -9.14
N GLY A 603 -30.77 -1.49 -9.27
CA GLY A 603 -30.66 -0.55 -8.15
C GLY A 603 -29.27 -0.47 -7.50
N SER A 604 -28.35 -1.39 -7.78
CA SER A 604 -26.94 -1.22 -7.45
C SER A 604 -26.25 -0.47 -8.59
N LEU A 605 -26.15 0.85 -8.46
CA LEU A 605 -25.41 1.74 -9.38
C LEU A 605 -25.78 1.52 -10.86
N THR A 606 -27.06 1.67 -11.21
CA THR A 606 -27.35 2.04 -12.60
C THR A 606 -26.76 3.42 -12.81
N ILE A 607 -25.74 3.53 -13.66
CA ILE A 607 -25.21 4.81 -14.14
C ILE A 607 -26.37 5.49 -14.86
N SER A 608 -27.13 6.26 -14.10
CA SER A 608 -28.38 6.86 -14.54
C SER A 608 -28.03 7.84 -15.64
N ASN A 609 -28.76 7.79 -16.76
CA ASN A 609 -28.69 8.83 -17.77
C ASN A 609 -28.82 10.21 -17.09
N PRO A 610 -28.11 11.23 -17.59
CA PRO A 610 -28.30 12.59 -17.10
C PRO A 610 -29.79 12.94 -17.17
N PRO A 611 -30.32 13.73 -16.20
CA PRO A 611 -31.71 14.16 -16.23
C PRO A 611 -31.99 14.81 -17.59
N THR A 612 -33.05 14.35 -18.25
CA THR A 612 -33.54 15.01 -19.46
C THR A 612 -34.00 16.42 -19.10
N PRO A 613 -33.78 17.40 -20.00
CA PRO A 613 -33.81 18.82 -19.67
C PRO A 613 -35.14 19.35 -19.14
#